data_AF-A0A7V0JCA5-F1
#
_entry.id   AF-A0A7V0JCA5-F1
#
_cell.length_a   1.000
_cell.length_b   1.000
_cell.length_c   1.000
_cell.angle_alpha   90.00
_cell.angle_beta   90.00
_cell.angle_gamma   90.00
#
_symmetry.space_group_name_H-M   'P 1'
#
loop_
_entity.id
_entity.type
_entity.pdbx_description
1 polymer ?
#
loop_
_entity_poly.entity_id
_entity_poly.type
_entity_poly.pdbx_seq_one_letter_code
_entity_poly.pdbx_strand_id
1 'polypeptide(L)'
;MKFKRIYPDEQGNLWFPQGEPTYGQDGKGEWLMRHPNAGVGSLANHDVVEHEDGSITVSPSILMKGVDGEVHGHLERGVWQDA
;
A
#
# COMPACT_ATOMS: atom_id res chain seq x y z
N MET A 1 1.23 -12.27 2.15
CA MET A 1 1.95 -11.83 0.93
C MET A 1 2.84 -10.64 1.26
N LYS A 2 4.14 -10.63 0.90
CA LYS A 2 5.04 -9.51 1.22
C LYS A 2 4.94 -8.39 0.18
N PHE A 3 4.70 -7.18 0.64
CA PHE A 3 4.68 -5.97 -0.18
C PHE A 3 6.06 -5.32 -0.20
N LYS A 4 6.40 -4.73 -1.34
CA LYS A 4 7.65 -3.98 -1.52
C LYS A 4 7.40 -2.48 -1.38
N ARG A 5 8.29 -1.78 -0.68
CA ARG A 5 8.28 -0.32 -0.68
C ARG A 5 8.81 0.21 -2.02
N ILE A 6 8.12 1.21 -2.55
CA ILE A 6 8.56 2.05 -3.65
C ILE A 6 8.71 3.49 -3.16
N TYR A 7 9.53 4.27 -3.86
CA TYR A 7 9.82 5.66 -3.54
C TYR A 7 9.37 6.57 -4.69
N PRO A 8 8.92 7.79 -4.39
CA PRO A 8 8.50 8.72 -5.41
C PRO A 8 9.70 9.19 -6.24
N ASP A 9 9.44 9.56 -7.49
CA ASP A 9 10.42 10.22 -8.35
C ASP A 9 10.67 11.69 -7.92
N GLU A 10 11.55 12.39 -8.63
CA GLU A 10 11.89 13.79 -8.34
C GLU A 10 10.69 14.75 -8.41
N GLN A 11 9.61 14.33 -9.07
CA GLN A 11 8.37 15.10 -9.21
C GLN A 11 7.33 14.71 -8.13
N GLY A 12 7.68 13.78 -7.24
CA GLY A 12 6.80 13.30 -6.18
C GLY A 12 5.83 12.20 -6.61
N ASN A 13 5.98 11.63 -7.81
CA ASN A 13 5.06 10.62 -8.32
C ASN A 13 5.51 9.20 -7.97
N LEU A 14 4.56 8.35 -7.57
CA LEU A 14 4.79 6.93 -7.36
C LEU A 14 4.50 6.13 -8.64
N TRP A 15 5.46 5.30 -9.04
CA TRP A 15 5.30 4.34 -10.13
C TRP A 15 5.02 2.94 -9.58
N PHE A 16 3.77 2.49 -9.73
CA PHE A 16 3.36 1.16 -9.29
C PHE A 16 3.50 0.13 -10.42
N PRO A 17 4.39 -0.87 -10.31
CA PRO A 17 4.48 -1.95 -11.28
C PRO A 17 3.17 -2.74 -11.34
N GLN A 18 2.68 -3.05 -12.55
CA GLN A 18 1.47 -3.85 -12.68
C GLN A 18 1.66 -5.25 -12.06
N GLY A 19 0.62 -5.73 -11.37
CA GLY A 19 0.61 -7.05 -10.75
C GLY A 19 1.52 -7.24 -9.51
N GLU A 20 2.34 -6.25 -9.13
CA GLU A 20 3.20 -6.39 -7.95
C GLU A 20 2.59 -5.78 -6.68
N PRO A 21 2.60 -6.51 -5.54
CA PRO A 21 2.19 -5.97 -4.25
C PRO A 21 3.20 -4.91 -3.78
N THR A 22 2.82 -3.64 -3.82
CA THR A 22 3.70 -2.51 -3.55
C THR A 22 3.02 -1.44 -2.71
N TYR A 23 3.79 -0.63 -1.99
CA TYR A 23 3.29 0.57 -1.30
C TYR A 23 4.35 1.66 -1.30
N GLY A 24 3.94 2.92 -1.12
CA GLY A 24 4.85 4.04 -1.02
C GLY A 24 4.13 5.30 -0.54
N GLN A 25 4.91 6.27 -0.10
CA GLN A 25 4.42 7.62 0.21
C GLN A 25 4.74 8.53 -0.97
N ASP A 26 3.74 9.25 -1.48
CA ASP A 26 3.96 10.19 -2.57
C ASP A 26 4.65 11.48 -2.09
N GLY A 27 4.98 12.38 -3.02
CA GLY A 27 5.61 13.66 -2.68
C GLY A 27 4.72 14.62 -1.87
N LYS A 28 3.44 14.30 -1.67
CA LYS A 28 2.50 15.07 -0.84
C LYS A 28 2.32 14.47 0.56
N GLY A 29 2.97 13.34 0.84
CA GLY A 29 2.86 12.65 2.12
C GLY A 29 1.71 11.64 2.18
N GLU A 30 0.98 11.41 1.08
CA GLU A 30 -0.11 10.44 1.03
C GLU A 30 0.45 9.02 0.82
N TRP A 31 0.01 8.10 1.68
CA TRP A 31 0.34 6.68 1.52
C TRP A 31 -0.60 6.01 0.52
N LEU A 32 0.02 5.32 -0.43
CA LEU A 32 -0.66 4.59 -1.49
C LEU A 32 -0.15 3.14 -1.51
N MET A 33 -1.03 2.21 -1.85
CA MET A 33 -0.67 0.81 -2.04
C MET A 33 -1.26 0.25 -3.33
N ARG A 34 -0.60 -0.75 -3.90
CA ARG A 34 -1.13 -1.57 -4.98
C ARG A 34 -1.28 -3.01 -4.51
N HIS A 35 -2.52 -3.51 -4.49
CA HIS A 35 -2.79 -4.92 -4.31
C HIS A 35 -2.91 -5.60 -5.68
N PRO A 36 -2.31 -6.78 -5.92
CA PRO A 36 -2.36 -7.46 -7.22
C PRO A 36 -3.78 -7.74 -7.71
N ASN A 37 -4.73 -7.99 -6.79
CA ASN A 37 -6.11 -8.34 -7.10
C ASN A 37 -7.12 -7.17 -7.00
N ALA A 38 -6.67 -5.95 -6.67
CA ALA A 38 -7.58 -4.80 -6.52
C ALA A 38 -7.02 -3.47 -7.06
N GLY A 39 -5.83 -3.49 -7.66
CA GLY A 39 -5.20 -2.29 -8.21
C GLY A 39 -4.65 -1.36 -7.13
N VAL A 40 -4.65 -0.05 -7.40
CA VAL A 40 -4.08 0.99 -6.52
C VAL A 40 -5.17 1.56 -5.61
N GLY A 41 -4.84 1.75 -4.33
CA GLY A 41 -5.71 2.35 -3.33
C GLY A 41 -4.96 3.34 -2.43
N SER A 42 -5.70 4.33 -1.94
CA SER A 42 -5.23 5.31 -0.95
C SER A 42 -5.43 4.79 0.47
N LEU A 43 -4.44 5.08 1.33
CA LEU A 43 -4.46 4.83 2.76
C LEU A 43 -4.69 6.13 3.56
N ALA A 44 -5.20 7.19 2.93
CA ALA A 44 -5.44 8.48 3.59
C ALA A 44 -6.44 8.42 4.75
N ASN A 45 -7.29 7.38 4.81
CA ASN A 45 -8.25 7.16 5.89
C ASN A 45 -7.78 6.11 6.91
N HIS A 46 -6.48 5.81 6.92
CA HIS A 46 -5.85 4.83 7.79
C HIS A 46 -4.73 5.45 8.60
N ASP A 47 -4.48 4.89 9.78
CA ASP A 47 -3.28 5.15 10.54
C ASP A 47 -2.15 4.29 9.98
N VAL A 48 -1.08 4.95 9.53
CA VAL A 48 0.11 4.30 8.97
C VAL A 48 1.30 4.51 9.91
N VAL A 49 1.86 3.42 10.41
CA VAL A 49 3.08 3.42 11.22
C VAL A 49 4.23 2.87 10.37
N GLU A 50 5.22 3.72 10.13
CA GLU A 50 6.48 3.34 9.48
C GLU A 50 7.47 2.78 10.52
N HIS A 51 8.12 1.67 10.17
CA HIS A 51 9.11 0.98 11.02
C HIS A 51 10.53 1.29 10.57
N GLU A 52 11.50 1.02 11.45
CA GLU A 52 12.94 1.25 11.21
C GLU A 52 13.49 0.50 9.98
N ASP A 53 12.88 -0.62 9.61
CA ASP A 53 13.24 -1.41 8.42
C ASP A 53 12.62 -0.86 7.12
N GLY A 54 11.93 0.27 7.20
CA GLY A 54 11.22 0.92 6.10
C GLY A 54 9.88 0.26 5.75
N SER A 55 9.45 -0.77 6.49
CA SER A 55 8.14 -1.36 6.32
C SER A 55 7.04 -0.54 6.99
N ILE A 56 5.77 -0.81 6.64
CA ILE A 56 4.63 -0.14 7.27
C ILE A 56 3.66 -1.13 7.92
N THR A 57 3.04 -0.71 9.00
CA THR A 57 1.81 -1.29 9.54
C THR A 57 0.66 -0.31 9.35
N VAL A 58 -0.51 -0.82 8.96
CA VAL A 58 -1.69 -0.01 8.67
C VAL A 58 -2.87 -0.49 9.49
N SER A 59 -3.57 0.44 10.14
CA SER A 59 -4.80 0.18 10.90
C SER A 59 -5.88 1.21 10.56
N PRO A 60 -7.18 0.83 10.56
CA PRO A 60 -7.72 -0.53 10.72
C PRO A 60 -7.42 -1.42 9.50
N SER A 61 -8.06 -2.59 9.41
CA SER A 61 -7.99 -3.43 8.21
C SER A 61 -8.32 -2.62 6.94
N ILE A 62 -7.73 -3.00 5.82
CA ILE A 62 -7.87 -2.32 4.54
C ILE A 62 -8.89 -3.10 3.69
N LEU A 63 -9.96 -2.42 3.28
CA LEU A 63 -10.90 -2.90 2.27
C LEU A 63 -10.66 -2.12 0.97
N MET A 64 -10.30 -2.82 -0.10
CA MET A 64 -10.14 -2.23 -1.44
C MET A 64 -11.17 -2.83 -2.39
N LYS A 65 -11.90 -1.97 -3.10
CA LYS A 65 -12.85 -2.33 -4.16
C LYS A 65 -12.34 -1.74 -5.47
N GLY A 66 -11.59 -2.52 -6.21
CA GLY A 66 -10.98 -2.12 -7.49
C GLY A 66 -11.70 -2.69 -8.70
N VAL A 67 -11.23 -2.31 -9.89
CA VAL A 67 -11.69 -2.89 -11.17
C VAL A 67 -11.35 -4.38 -11.26
N ASP A 68 -10.22 -4.78 -10.67
CA ASP A 68 -9.69 -6.14 -10.74
C ASP A 68 -10.28 -7.09 -9.68
N GLY A 69 -11.04 -6.56 -8.72
CA GLY A 69 -11.63 -7.35 -7.64
C GLY A 69 -11.78 -6.58 -6.32
N GLU A 70 -12.27 -7.31 -5.31
CA GLU A 70 -12.40 -6.85 -3.93
C GLU A 70 -11.44 -7.65 -3.05
N VAL A 71 -10.68 -6.95 -2.19
CA VAL A 71 -9.80 -7.57 -1.19
C VAL A 71 -9.98 -6.90 0.15
N HIS A 72 -9.85 -7.70 1.21
CA HIS A 72 -9.94 -7.24 2.60
C HIS A 72 -8.85 -7.93 3.42
N GLY A 73 -8.03 -7.15 4.13
CA GLY A 73 -6.94 -7.71 4.92
C GLY A 73 -6.19 -6.69 5.77
N HIS A 74 -5.15 -7.16 6.43
CA HIS A 74 -4.26 -6.38 7.28
C HIS A 74 -2.88 -6.27 6.64
N LEU A 75 -2.26 -5.09 6.73
CA LEU A 75 -0.87 -4.87 6.34
C LEU A 75 -0.04 -4.62 7.61
N GLU A 76 0.79 -5.59 7.99
CA GLU A 76 1.64 -5.50 9.18
C GLU A 76 3.10 -5.71 8.80
N ARG A 77 3.95 -4.73 9.12
CA ARG A 77 5.37 -4.73 8.75
C ARG A 77 5.62 -5.13 7.29
N GLY A 78 4.83 -4.56 6.39
CA GLY A 78 4.88 -4.81 4.95
C GLY A 78 4.40 -6.20 4.51
N VAL A 79 3.75 -6.98 5.39
CA VAL A 79 3.15 -8.27 5.08
C VAL A 79 1.63 -8.16 5.09
N TRP A 80 1.02 -8.43 3.94
CA TRP A 80 -0.42 -8.55 3.80
C TRP A 80 -0.92 -9.91 4.28
N GLN A 81 -2.02 -9.90 5.01
CA GLN A 81 -2.78 -11.08 5.43
C GLN A 81 -4.26 -10.84 5.12
N ASP A 82 -4.86 -11.74 4.35
CA ASP A 82 -6.30 -11.70 4.07
C ASP A 82 -7.10 -11.91 5.37
N ALA A 83 -8.23 -11.20 5.48
CA ALA A 83 -9.16 -11.28 6.62
C ALA A 83 -10.24 -12.35 6.41
#